data_AF-A0A395HEV1-F1
#
_entry.id   AF-A0A395HEV1-F1
#
_cell.length_a   1.000
_cell.length_b   1.000
_cell.length_c   1.000
_cell.angle_alpha   90.00
_cell.angle_beta   90.00
_cell.angle_gamma   90.00
#
_symmetry.space_group_name_H-M   'P 1'
#
loop_
_entity.id
_entity.type
_entity.pdbx_description
1 polymer ?
#
loop_
_entity_poly.entity_id
_entity_poly.type
_entity_poly.pdbx_seq_one_letter_code
_entity_poly.pdbx_strand_id
1 'polypeptide(L)'
;PTIDRQSTTPFHLKLFYRLNNYHHLSDFAPQSSSSSYGSHYNGPTSGPNAIRTRSPPPSTTTNTLPSHLQIYTWQSCTLRELSQLLTSALPNLLPDPPIGTRLCFRLIYPDTKGAATMGPDARGRYLAKELGSVVVGPRGGSSYGNEGDEETQGGGKGIRIQGNDAEKTLQEARFVIGDYVDCAVLPPLEDGSVAPPVNAGRG
;
A
#
# COMPACT_ATOMS: atom_id res chain seq x y z
N PRO A 1 12.38 -17.07 13.63
CA PRO A 1 13.77 -17.36 13.23
C PRO A 1 14.36 -16.09 12.63
N THR A 2 15.58 -15.73 13.00
CA THR A 2 16.28 -14.58 12.42
C THR A 2 16.67 -14.91 10.98
N ILE A 3 16.38 -14.02 10.03
CA ILE A 3 16.68 -14.23 8.61
C ILE A 3 18.01 -13.55 8.30
N ASP A 4 18.97 -14.33 7.80
CA ASP A 4 20.20 -13.78 7.26
C ASP A 4 19.95 -13.19 5.86
N ARG A 5 19.95 -11.85 5.79
CA ARG A 5 19.70 -11.10 4.56
C ARG A 5 20.86 -11.16 3.55
N GLN A 6 22.06 -11.58 3.96
CA GLN A 6 23.22 -11.69 3.05
C GLN A 6 23.19 -12.97 2.22
N SER A 7 22.70 -14.07 2.80
CA SER A 7 22.62 -15.37 2.14
C SER A 7 21.23 -15.69 1.57
N THR A 8 20.20 -14.95 1.99
CA THR A 8 18.83 -15.15 1.51
C THR A 8 18.50 -14.17 0.38
N THR A 9 17.99 -14.65 -0.76
CA THR A 9 17.52 -13.77 -1.83
C THR A 9 16.28 -12.98 -1.40
N PRO A 10 16.23 -11.64 -1.59
CA PRO A 10 15.04 -10.85 -1.31
C PRO A 10 13.90 -11.18 -2.28
N PHE A 11 12.67 -11.07 -1.79
CA PHE A 11 11.48 -11.12 -2.65
C PHE A 11 11.01 -9.72 -3.03
N HIS A 12 10.17 -9.67 -4.06
CA HIS A 12 9.57 -8.43 -4.54
C HIS A 12 8.22 -8.16 -3.85
N LEU A 13 8.12 -7.02 -3.16
CA LEU A 13 6.93 -6.51 -2.49
C LEU A 13 6.38 -5.30 -3.26
N LYS A 14 5.06 -5.25 -3.43
CA LYS A 14 4.34 -4.05 -3.89
C LYS A 14 3.70 -3.35 -2.69
N LEU A 15 4.16 -2.13 -2.40
CA LEU A 15 3.62 -1.26 -1.36
C LEU A 15 2.76 -0.17 -1.99
N PHE A 16 1.46 -0.27 -1.82
CA PHE A 16 0.49 0.73 -2.22
C PHE A 16 0.38 1.82 -1.15
N TYR A 17 0.09 3.04 -1.58
CA TYR A 17 -0.06 4.16 -0.65
C TYR A 17 -1.15 5.12 -1.09
N ARG A 18 -1.91 5.65 -0.14
CA ARG A 18 -2.97 6.61 -0.39
C ARG A 18 -3.14 7.57 0.78
N LEU A 19 -3.44 8.83 0.49
CA LEU A 19 -3.74 9.83 1.52
C LEU A 19 -5.13 9.58 2.12
N ASN A 20 -5.24 9.78 3.43
CA ASN A 20 -6.47 9.81 4.24
C ASN A 20 -7.25 8.50 4.37
N ASN A 21 -7.07 7.53 3.46
CA ASN A 21 -7.77 6.25 3.50
C ASN A 21 -7.02 5.18 2.71
N TYR A 22 -7.44 3.93 2.86
CA TYR A 22 -6.97 2.79 2.09
C TYR A 22 -7.56 2.77 0.66
N HIS A 23 -6.94 1.98 -0.21
CA HIS A 23 -7.53 1.64 -1.51
C HIS A 23 -8.76 0.75 -1.35
N HIS A 24 -9.65 0.73 -2.35
CA HIS A 24 -10.76 -0.20 -2.32
C HIS A 24 -10.28 -1.61 -2.70
N LEU A 25 -10.89 -2.67 -2.15
CA LEU A 25 -10.45 -4.04 -2.41
C LEU A 25 -10.58 -4.44 -3.89
N SER A 26 -11.54 -3.85 -4.62
CA SER A 26 -11.68 -4.06 -6.07
C SER A 26 -10.51 -3.51 -6.88
N ASP A 27 -9.75 -2.56 -6.34
CA ASP A 27 -8.61 -1.94 -7.05
C ASP A 27 -7.44 -2.93 -7.23
N PHE A 28 -7.45 -4.01 -6.44
CA PHE A 28 -6.44 -5.07 -6.49
C PHE A 28 -6.85 -6.28 -7.31
N ALA A 29 -8.15 -6.38 -7.65
CA ALA A 29 -8.63 -7.47 -8.48
C ALA A 29 -8.02 -7.35 -9.88
N PRO A 30 -7.32 -8.38 -10.39
CA PRO A 30 -7.01 -8.40 -11.81
C PRO A 30 -8.34 -8.36 -12.54
N GLN A 31 -8.58 -7.34 -13.35
CA GLN A 31 -9.73 -7.37 -14.23
C GLN A 31 -9.53 -8.61 -15.09
N SER A 32 -10.38 -9.61 -14.88
CA SER A 32 -10.52 -10.69 -15.83
C SER A 32 -10.67 -9.98 -17.16
N SER A 33 -9.77 -10.26 -18.08
CA SER A 33 -10.06 -10.14 -19.49
C SER A 33 -11.26 -11.05 -19.73
N SER A 34 -12.44 -10.57 -19.33
CA SER A 34 -13.68 -10.90 -19.97
C SER A 34 -13.36 -10.62 -21.41
N SER A 35 -13.06 -11.71 -22.10
CA SER A 35 -12.89 -11.71 -23.52
C SER A 35 -14.16 -11.03 -23.99
N SER A 36 -14.04 -9.82 -24.52
CA SER A 36 -15.07 -9.17 -25.29
C SER A 36 -15.25 -9.94 -26.59
N TYR A 37 -15.53 -11.24 -26.47
CA TYR A 37 -16.27 -12.05 -27.43
C TYR A 37 -17.77 -11.94 -27.10
N GLY A 38 -18.21 -10.77 -26.62
CA GLY A 38 -19.57 -10.32 -26.85
C GLY A 38 -19.67 -10.00 -28.33
N SER A 39 -20.27 -10.91 -29.10
CA SER A 39 -20.67 -10.70 -30.49
C SER A 39 -21.48 -9.41 -30.62
N HIS A 40 -20.81 -8.30 -30.92
CA HIS A 40 -21.47 -7.17 -31.57
C HIS A 40 -21.50 -7.48 -33.07
N TYR A 41 -22.56 -8.16 -33.50
CA TYR A 41 -23.02 -8.06 -34.89
C TYR A 41 -23.39 -6.59 -35.15
N ASN A 42 -22.40 -5.78 -35.49
CA ASN A 42 -22.62 -4.44 -36.02
C ASN A 42 -23.11 -4.63 -37.47
N GLY A 43 -24.42 -4.51 -37.66
CA GLY A 43 -25.01 -4.45 -39.00
C GLY A 43 -24.39 -3.30 -39.81
N PRO A 44 -24.27 -3.44 -41.14
CA PRO A 44 -23.63 -2.42 -41.97
C PRO A 44 -24.54 -1.20 -42.09
N THR A 45 -24.14 -0.08 -41.49
CA THR A 45 -24.74 1.23 -41.75
C THR A 45 -24.06 1.83 -42.98
N SER A 46 -24.61 1.53 -44.16
CA SER A 46 -24.20 2.17 -45.42
C SER A 46 -24.92 3.51 -45.57
N GLY A 47 -24.17 4.60 -45.70
CA GLY A 47 -24.69 5.95 -45.93
C GLY A 47 -23.58 6.89 -46.42
N PRO A 48 -23.71 7.60 -47.55
CA PRO A 48 -22.60 8.33 -48.17
C PRO A 48 -22.17 9.65 -47.47
N ASN A 49 -22.60 9.95 -46.24
CA ASN A 49 -22.44 11.29 -45.65
C ASN A 49 -22.14 11.33 -44.14
N ALA A 50 -21.46 10.34 -43.57
CA ALA A 50 -21.04 10.39 -42.16
C ALA A 50 -19.74 11.19 -41.96
N ILE A 51 -19.85 12.52 -41.82
CA ILE A 51 -18.77 13.39 -41.34
C ILE A 51 -18.56 13.07 -39.85
N ARG A 52 -17.62 12.17 -39.56
CA ARG A 52 -17.24 11.81 -38.20
C ARG A 52 -16.29 12.87 -37.68
N THR A 53 -16.81 13.86 -36.95
CA THR A 53 -16.00 14.65 -36.03
C THR A 53 -15.35 13.68 -35.05
N ARG A 54 -14.04 13.43 -35.20
CA ARG A 54 -13.28 12.63 -34.23
C ARG A 54 -13.20 13.46 -32.96
N SER A 55 -14.20 13.31 -32.10
CA SER A 55 -14.01 13.58 -30.68
C SER A 55 -12.75 12.82 -30.24
N PRO A 56 -11.83 13.43 -29.47
CA PRO A 56 -10.76 12.66 -28.86
C PRO A 56 -11.41 11.50 -28.08
N PRO A 57 -10.85 10.28 -28.13
CA PRO A 57 -11.42 9.17 -27.38
C PRO A 57 -11.53 9.59 -25.91
N PRO A 58 -12.63 9.30 -25.20
CA PRO A 58 -12.61 9.41 -23.75
C PRO A 58 -11.43 8.55 -23.29
N SER A 59 -10.51 9.18 -22.55
CA SER A 59 -9.29 8.57 -22.05
C SER A 59 -9.59 7.16 -21.55
N THR A 60 -9.16 6.18 -22.34
CA THR A 60 -9.20 4.78 -21.97
C THR A 60 -8.53 4.68 -20.61
N THR A 61 -9.30 4.39 -19.57
CA THR A 61 -8.78 4.08 -18.24
C THR A 61 -7.81 2.91 -18.41
N THR A 62 -6.52 3.22 -18.52
CA THR A 62 -5.48 2.21 -18.60
C THR A 62 -5.48 1.49 -17.28
N ASN A 63 -6.00 0.28 -17.36
CA ASN A 63 -6.29 -0.68 -16.32
C ASN A 63 -5.00 -1.14 -15.65
N THR A 64 -4.52 -0.38 -14.68
CA THR A 64 -3.26 -0.64 -13.98
C THR A 64 -3.50 -0.54 -12.48
N LEU A 65 -2.92 -1.46 -11.72
CA LEU A 65 -2.86 -1.40 -10.25
C LEU A 65 -2.55 0.03 -9.78
N PRO A 66 -3.10 0.50 -8.64
CA PRO A 66 -2.85 1.85 -8.15
C PRO A 66 -1.35 2.15 -8.00
N SER A 67 -1.02 3.44 -7.88
CA SER A 67 0.36 3.88 -7.65
C SER A 67 0.98 3.13 -6.48
N HIS A 68 2.13 2.51 -6.72
CA HIS A 68 2.80 1.66 -5.74
C HIS A 68 4.30 1.79 -5.85
N LEU A 69 4.97 1.44 -4.76
CA LEU A 69 6.40 1.34 -4.65
C LEU A 69 6.80 -0.14 -4.73
N GLN A 70 7.83 -0.42 -5.52
CA GLN A 70 8.41 -1.75 -5.67
C GLN A 70 9.63 -1.90 -4.77
N ILE A 71 9.56 -2.82 -3.81
CA ILE A 71 10.58 -3.01 -2.78
C ILE A 71 11.12 -4.43 -2.90
N TYR A 72 12.44 -4.58 -2.99
CA TYR A 72 13.09 -5.87 -2.73
C TYR A 72 13.40 -5.98 -1.24
N THR A 73 12.82 -6.97 -0.58
CA THR A 73 12.93 -7.11 0.88
C THR A 73 12.84 -8.58 1.35
N TRP A 74 12.87 -8.79 2.66
CA TRP A 74 12.82 -10.09 3.32
C TRP A 74 11.63 -10.18 4.28
N GLN A 75 11.34 -11.38 4.76
CA GLN A 75 10.24 -11.59 5.71
C GLN A 75 10.51 -10.93 7.07
N SER A 76 11.77 -10.66 7.38
CA SER A 76 12.19 -9.89 8.56
C SER A 76 11.97 -8.38 8.41
N CYS A 77 11.39 -7.91 7.30
CA CYS A 77 11.15 -6.49 7.09
C CYS A 77 10.09 -5.95 8.04
N THR A 78 10.38 -4.85 8.73
CA THR A 78 9.49 -4.26 9.73
C THR A 78 8.63 -3.12 9.17
N LEU A 79 7.54 -2.77 9.86
CA LEU A 79 6.75 -1.57 9.49
C LEU A 79 7.57 -0.28 9.57
N ARG A 80 8.55 -0.20 10.48
CA ARG A 80 9.53 0.88 10.55
C ARG A 80 10.33 0.98 9.25
N GLU A 81 10.91 -0.12 8.78
CA GLU A 81 11.70 -0.14 7.54
C GLU A 81 10.84 0.23 6.34
N LEU A 82 9.61 -0.31 6.23
CA LEU A 82 8.67 0.05 5.15
C LEU A 82 8.34 1.55 5.14
N SER A 83 8.16 2.14 6.33
CA SER A 83 7.89 3.57 6.49
C SER A 83 9.08 4.43 6.06
N GLN A 84 10.29 4.03 6.42
CA GLN A 84 11.51 4.72 6.00
C GLN A 84 11.70 4.65 4.49
N LEU A 85 11.45 3.49 3.87
CA LEU A 85 11.54 3.32 2.42
C LEU A 85 10.50 4.18 1.69
N LEU A 86 9.25 4.16 2.14
CA LEU A 86 8.16 4.95 1.55
C LEU A 86 8.47 6.45 1.57
N THR A 87 8.88 6.96 2.73
CA THR A 87 9.13 8.40 2.94
C THR A 87 10.44 8.88 2.31
N SER A 88 11.44 8.00 2.21
CA SER A 88 12.69 8.28 1.50
C SER A 88 12.48 8.36 -0.01
N ALA A 89 11.71 7.43 -0.58
CA ALA A 89 11.46 7.39 -2.02
C ALA A 89 10.46 8.45 -2.49
N LEU A 90 9.51 8.85 -1.63
CA LEU A 90 8.45 9.80 -1.93
C LEU A 90 8.44 10.94 -0.89
N PRO A 91 9.42 11.86 -0.93
CA PRO A 91 9.53 12.93 0.05
C PRO A 91 8.34 13.89 0.05
N ASN A 92 7.64 14.02 -1.08
CA ASN A 92 6.46 14.89 -1.24
C ASN A 92 5.15 14.22 -0.78
N LEU A 93 5.20 12.96 -0.32
CA LEU A 93 4.02 12.25 0.16
C LEU A 93 3.56 12.76 1.54
N LEU A 94 4.51 13.23 2.36
CA LEU A 94 4.24 13.73 3.69
C LEU A 94 4.03 15.26 3.69
N PRO A 95 3.19 15.78 4.59
CA PRO A 95 3.09 17.22 4.83
C PRO A 95 4.40 17.78 5.41
N ASP A 96 4.57 19.10 5.33
CA ASP A 96 5.64 19.84 6.01
C ASP A 96 5.03 20.69 7.15
N PRO A 97 5.35 20.43 8.43
CA PRO A 97 6.25 19.39 8.92
C PRO A 97 5.63 17.97 8.87
N PRO A 98 6.45 16.91 8.68
CA PRO A 98 5.95 15.53 8.60
C PRO A 98 5.55 14.96 9.97
N ILE A 99 5.91 15.65 11.06
CA ILE A 99 5.67 15.23 12.45
C ILE A 99 4.16 15.09 12.70
N GLY A 100 3.78 14.01 13.37
CA GLY A 100 2.38 13.70 13.67
C GLY A 100 1.66 12.94 12.54
N THR A 101 2.30 12.76 11.37
CA THR A 101 1.74 11.91 10.32
C THR A 101 1.70 10.46 10.77
N ARG A 102 0.53 9.81 10.68
CA ARG A 102 0.36 8.38 10.92
C ARG A 102 0.38 7.61 9.61
N LEU A 103 1.11 6.50 9.59
CA LEU A 103 1.13 5.52 8.51
C LEU A 103 0.45 4.25 9.01
N CYS A 104 -0.72 3.92 8.46
CA CYS A 104 -1.45 2.70 8.79
C CYS A 104 -1.25 1.67 7.69
N PHE A 105 -0.88 0.44 8.07
CA PHE A 105 -0.58 -0.64 7.14
C PHE A 105 -1.61 -1.77 7.26
N ARG A 106 -1.98 -2.32 6.11
CA ARG A 106 -2.77 -3.55 6.01
C ARG A 106 -2.22 -4.48 4.93
N LEU A 107 -2.42 -5.77 5.15
CA LEU A 107 -2.13 -6.83 4.19
C LEU A 107 -3.33 -6.99 3.28
N ILE A 108 -3.06 -7.11 1.99
CA ILE A 108 -4.05 -7.36 0.95
C ILE A 108 -3.70 -8.66 0.25
N TYR A 109 -4.60 -9.63 0.30
CA TYR A 109 -4.33 -10.99 -0.17
C TYR A 109 -5.56 -11.59 -0.85
N PRO A 110 -5.39 -12.49 -1.83
CA PRO A 110 -6.50 -13.10 -2.55
C PRO A 110 -7.36 -13.99 -1.64
N ASP A 111 -8.68 -13.93 -1.82
CA ASP A 111 -9.66 -14.76 -1.12
C ASP A 111 -9.68 -16.19 -1.70
N THR A 112 -8.72 -17.01 -1.27
CA THR A 112 -8.63 -18.41 -1.70
C THR A 112 -9.74 -19.28 -1.11
N LYS A 113 -10.27 -18.94 0.07
CA LYS A 113 -11.33 -19.70 0.74
C LYS A 113 -12.69 -19.49 0.10
N GLY A 114 -13.03 -18.24 -0.24
CA GLY A 114 -14.26 -17.91 -0.96
C GLY A 114 -14.23 -18.49 -2.37
N ALA A 115 -13.09 -18.45 -3.06
CA ALA A 115 -12.94 -19.07 -4.39
C ALA A 115 -13.20 -20.59 -4.38
N ALA A 116 -12.88 -21.28 -3.28
CA ALA A 116 -13.12 -22.72 -3.15
C ALA A 116 -14.59 -23.07 -2.83
N THR A 117 -15.32 -22.16 -2.17
CA THR A 117 -16.67 -22.43 -1.64
C THR A 117 -17.81 -21.81 -2.47
N MET A 118 -17.59 -20.64 -3.08
CA MET A 118 -18.61 -19.89 -3.82
C MET A 118 -18.44 -19.97 -5.35
N GLY A 119 -17.54 -20.81 -5.85
CA GLY A 119 -17.37 -21.04 -7.28
C GLY A 119 -16.69 -19.89 -8.03
N PRO A 120 -16.82 -19.81 -9.37
CA PRO A 120 -16.05 -18.90 -10.21
C PRO A 120 -16.30 -17.41 -9.92
N ASP A 121 -17.46 -17.04 -9.38
CA ASP A 121 -17.83 -15.65 -9.09
C ASP A 121 -17.07 -15.04 -7.91
N ALA A 122 -16.52 -15.88 -7.02
CA ALA A 122 -15.67 -15.42 -5.91
C ALA A 122 -14.18 -15.37 -6.26
N ARG A 123 -13.78 -15.84 -7.45
CA ARG A 123 -12.38 -15.78 -7.90
C ARG A 123 -11.98 -14.33 -8.16
N GLY A 124 -10.79 -13.96 -7.70
CA GLY A 124 -10.23 -12.62 -7.91
C GLY A 124 -10.65 -11.57 -6.88
N ARG A 125 -11.45 -11.95 -5.86
CA ARG A 125 -11.68 -11.08 -4.70
C ARG A 125 -10.43 -11.05 -3.81
N TYR A 126 -10.21 -9.89 -3.20
CA TYR A 126 -9.14 -9.68 -2.23
C TYR A 126 -9.75 -9.40 -0.86
N LEU A 127 -9.00 -9.75 0.18
CA LEU A 127 -9.32 -9.46 1.57
C LEU A 127 -8.25 -8.55 2.16
N ALA A 128 -8.62 -7.84 3.22
CA ALA A 128 -7.70 -7.04 4.00
C ALA A 128 -7.53 -7.61 5.41
N LYS A 129 -6.32 -7.50 5.95
CA LYS A 129 -6.02 -7.74 7.37
C LYS A 129 -5.15 -6.61 7.88
N GLU A 130 -5.56 -6.00 9.00
CA GLU A 130 -4.78 -4.95 9.64
C GLU A 130 -3.39 -5.47 10.07
N LEU A 131 -2.35 -4.72 9.73
CA LEU A 131 -0.98 -5.02 10.14
C LEU A 131 -0.57 -4.19 11.34
N GLY A 132 -0.89 -2.89 11.35
CA GLY A 132 -0.57 -1.98 12.45
C GLY A 132 -0.36 -0.56 11.94
N SER A 133 0.06 0.33 12.83
CA SER A 133 0.38 1.70 12.44
C SER A 133 1.62 2.23 13.12
N VAL A 134 2.27 3.19 12.46
CA VAL A 134 3.38 3.94 13.02
C VAL A 134 3.13 5.43 12.86
N VAL A 135 3.81 6.24 13.65
CA VAL A 135 3.68 7.69 13.69
C VAL A 135 5.05 8.32 13.49
N VAL A 136 5.09 9.35 12.67
CA VAL A 136 6.27 10.18 12.46
C VAL A 136 6.49 11.08 13.66
N GLY A 137 7.62 10.88 14.35
CA GLY A 137 8.03 11.62 15.53
C GLY A 137 8.96 12.80 15.25
N PRO A 138 9.09 13.73 16.21
CA PRO A 138 10.07 14.80 16.16
C PRO A 138 11.50 14.29 16.04
N ARG A 139 12.34 15.07 15.38
CA ARG A 139 13.77 14.82 15.26
C ARG A 139 14.48 15.61 16.36
N GLY A 140 14.84 14.93 17.45
CA GLY A 140 15.64 15.53 18.53
C GLY A 140 14.89 15.98 19.79
N GLY A 141 13.86 15.25 20.24
CA GLY A 141 13.25 15.46 21.55
C GLY A 141 13.51 14.29 22.49
N SER A 142 14.53 14.40 23.33
CA SER A 142 14.64 13.59 24.54
C SER A 142 13.45 13.90 25.46
N SER A 143 12.76 12.87 25.93
CA SER A 143 11.84 13.00 27.07
C SER A 143 11.93 11.73 27.87
N TYR A 144 12.76 11.85 28.91
CA TYR A 144 13.05 10.95 30.02
C TYR A 144 14.06 9.83 29.72
N GLY A 145 15.15 9.90 30.48
CA GLY A 145 16.39 9.16 30.27
C GLY A 145 16.27 7.66 30.49
N ASN A 146 16.98 6.94 29.64
CA ASN A 146 17.62 5.69 30.00
C ASN A 146 19.05 5.79 29.46
N GLU A 147 20.03 5.90 30.36
CA GLU A 147 21.43 5.74 30.05
C GLU A 147 21.64 4.26 29.71
N GLY A 148 21.86 3.93 28.42
CA GLY A 148 22.15 2.54 28.07
C GLY A 148 22.15 2.10 26.62
N ASP A 149 21.80 2.95 25.64
CA ASP A 149 21.72 2.50 24.25
C ASP A 149 22.71 3.27 23.37
N GLU A 150 23.83 2.59 23.09
CA GLU A 150 24.95 3.03 22.26
C GLU A 150 24.51 3.69 20.95
N GLU A 151 25.17 4.81 20.66
CA GLU A 151 25.26 5.48 19.37
C GLU A 151 25.39 4.47 18.21
N THR A 152 24.29 4.22 17.50
CA THR A 152 24.40 4.04 16.05
C THR A 152 24.32 5.42 15.42
N GLN A 153 25.51 6.03 15.30
CA GLN A 153 25.75 7.22 14.50
C GLN A 153 25.14 7.06 13.11
N GLY A 154 24.14 7.90 12.84
CA GLY A 154 23.51 8.06 11.55
C GLY A 154 22.82 9.40 11.50
N GLY A 155 23.60 10.49 11.44
CA GLY A 155 23.15 11.86 11.23
C GLY A 155 22.51 12.05 9.84
N GLY A 156 21.51 11.24 9.53
CA GLY A 156 20.76 11.30 8.29
C GLY A 156 19.58 12.26 8.42
N LYS A 157 19.19 12.83 7.29
CA LYS A 157 17.88 13.48 7.11
C LYS A 157 16.68 12.49 7.26
N GLY A 158 16.84 11.37 7.97
CA GLY A 158 15.80 10.36 8.23
C GLY A 158 14.80 10.71 9.35
N ILE A 159 13.53 10.50 9.07
CA ILE A 159 12.39 10.70 9.96
C ILE A 159 12.42 9.67 11.12
N ARG A 160 12.10 10.10 12.36
CA ARG A 160 11.95 9.17 13.49
C ARG A 160 10.58 8.49 13.38
N ILE A 161 10.56 7.18 13.30
CA ILE A 161 9.32 6.39 13.28
C ILE A 161 9.05 5.88 14.71
N GLN A 162 7.82 5.97 15.19
CA GLN A 162 7.39 5.50 16.52
C GLN A 162 6.10 4.68 16.40
N GLY A 163 5.79 3.88 17.41
CA GLY A 163 4.56 3.08 17.46
C GLY A 163 4.85 1.65 17.91
N ASN A 164 3.88 1.04 18.59
CA ASN A 164 4.03 -0.30 19.16
C ASN A 164 4.20 -1.38 18.08
N ASP A 165 3.65 -1.15 16.87
CA ASP A 165 3.76 -2.07 15.75
C ASP A 165 5.01 -1.82 14.87
N ALA A 166 5.88 -0.86 15.24
CA ALA A 166 6.99 -0.45 14.39
C ALA A 166 7.97 -1.60 14.09
N GLU A 167 8.20 -2.49 15.06
CA GLU A 167 9.07 -3.66 14.92
C GLU A 167 8.35 -4.89 14.37
N LYS A 168 7.04 -4.81 14.14
CA LYS A 168 6.27 -5.93 13.60
C LYS A 168 6.73 -6.26 12.19
N THR A 169 7.07 -7.51 11.97
CA THR A 169 7.64 -8.00 10.71
C THR A 169 6.58 -8.53 9.75
N LEU A 170 6.93 -8.59 8.45
CA LEU A 170 6.13 -9.28 7.43
C LEU A 170 5.92 -10.76 7.78
N GLN A 171 6.92 -11.40 8.41
CA GLN A 171 6.80 -12.77 8.90
C GLN A 171 5.71 -12.92 9.97
N GLU A 172 5.70 -12.04 10.98
CA GLU A 172 4.70 -12.04 12.06
C GLU A 172 3.29 -11.72 11.53
N ALA A 173 3.22 -10.89 10.49
CA ALA A 173 1.98 -10.60 9.77
C ALA A 173 1.40 -11.81 9.01
N ARG A 174 2.23 -12.85 8.77
CA ARG A 174 1.98 -13.99 7.88
C ARG A 174 1.89 -13.59 6.40
N PHE A 175 2.70 -12.61 6.00
CA PHE A 175 2.83 -12.23 4.59
C PHE A 175 3.31 -13.41 3.74
N VAL A 176 2.65 -13.61 2.60
CA VAL A 176 3.06 -14.57 1.57
C VAL A 176 3.44 -13.81 0.30
N ILE A 177 4.47 -14.28 -0.41
CA ILE A 177 4.86 -13.69 -1.68
C ILE A 177 3.67 -13.76 -2.65
N GLY A 178 3.29 -12.60 -3.19
CA GLY A 178 2.07 -12.42 -3.99
C GLY A 178 1.02 -11.57 -3.29
N ASP A 179 1.07 -11.48 -1.95
CA ASP A 179 0.30 -10.51 -1.20
C ASP A 179 0.81 -9.08 -1.46
N TYR A 180 -0.05 -8.11 -1.22
CA TYR A 180 0.26 -6.69 -1.29
C TYR A 180 0.20 -6.06 0.10
N VAL A 181 0.91 -4.94 0.27
CA VAL A 181 0.75 -4.09 1.46
C VAL A 181 0.16 -2.77 1.01
N ASP A 182 -0.85 -2.30 1.73
CA ASP A 182 -1.50 -1.02 1.48
C ASP A 182 -1.30 -0.09 2.68
N CYS A 183 -0.85 1.13 2.42
CA CYS A 183 -0.51 2.14 3.42
C CYS A 183 -1.44 3.35 3.30
N ALA A 184 -2.24 3.59 4.32
CA ALA A 184 -2.97 4.85 4.47
C ALA A 184 -2.08 5.86 5.18
N VAL A 185 -1.82 6.98 4.52
CA VAL A 185 -1.04 8.11 5.04
C VAL A 185 -2.02 9.14 5.60
N LEU A 186 -1.99 9.34 6.91
CA LEU A 186 -2.87 10.27 7.62
C LEU A 186 -2.05 11.45 8.14
N PRO A 187 -2.15 12.63 7.50
CA PRO A 187 -1.55 13.85 8.04
C PRO A 187 -1.99 14.13 9.49
N PRO A 188 -1.21 14.91 10.25
CA PRO A 188 -1.67 15.40 11.55
C PRO A 188 -2.96 16.22 11.39
N LEU A 189 -3.78 16.23 12.44
CA LEU A 189 -4.99 17.02 12.50
C LEU A 189 -4.66 18.52 12.57
N GLU A 190 -5.66 19.38 12.37
CA GLU A 190 -5.49 20.85 12.40
C GLU A 190 -4.98 21.37 13.74
N ASP A 191 -5.28 20.66 14.83
CA ASP A 191 -4.78 20.94 16.18
C ASP A 191 -3.34 20.43 16.43
N GLY A 192 -2.70 19.84 15.41
CA GLY A 192 -1.37 19.25 15.48
C GLY A 192 -1.33 17.87 16.14
N SER A 193 -2.49 17.32 16.57
CA SER A 193 -2.55 15.98 17.14
C SER A 193 -2.46 14.90 16.06
N VAL A 194 -2.10 13.69 16.48
CA VAL A 194 -1.97 12.56 15.56
C VAL A 194 -3.35 12.03 15.19
N ALA A 195 -3.66 11.96 13.90
CA ALA A 195 -4.93 11.40 13.43
C ALA A 195 -5.17 9.98 13.99
N PRO A 196 -6.43 9.61 14.29
CA PRO A 196 -6.75 8.25 14.72
C PRO A 196 -6.44 7.23 13.60
N PRO A 197 -6.12 5.97 13.91
CA PRO A 197 -5.96 4.94 12.89
C PRO A 197 -7.23 4.81 12.03
N VAL A 198 -7.06 4.54 10.74
CA VAL A 198 -8.20 4.24 9.87
C VAL A 198 -8.84 2.95 10.37
N ASN A 199 -10.10 3.02 10.82
CA ASN A 199 -10.86 1.82 11.18
C ASN A 199 -10.90 0.88 9.98
N ALA A 200 -10.27 -0.30 10.10
CA ALA A 200 -10.35 -1.37 9.09
C ALA A 200 -11.73 -2.06 9.05
N GLY A 201 -12.79 -1.38 9.50
CA GLY A 201 -14.12 -1.93 9.72
C GLY A 201 -15.04 -1.73 8.51
N ARG A 202 -15.38 -2.85 7.87
CA ARG A 202 -16.48 -3.06 6.89
C ARG A 202 -16.32 -2.32 5.55
N GLY A 203 -15.54 -2.91 4.67
CA GLY A 203 -15.79 -2.92 3.22
C GLY A 203 -15.96 -4.36 2.78
#